data_AF-R1DGG8-F1
#
_entry.id   AF-R1DGG8-F1
#
_cell.length_a   1.000
_cell.length_b   1.000
_cell.length_c   1.000
_cell.angle_alpha   90.00
_cell.angle_beta   90.00
_cell.angle_gamma   90.00
#
_symmetry.space_group_name_H-M   'P 1'
#
loop_
_entity.id
_entity.type
_entity.pdbx_description
1 polymer ?
#
loop_
_entity_poly.entity_id
_entity_poly.type
_entity_poly.pdbx_seq_one_letter_code
_entity_poly.pdbx_strand_id
1 'polypeptide(L)'
;MRYSSSKRAKERSRLAVDAAESLVQRYRRQSSRRHCGRFLVELQLQSDELLELLVAPPPPSPTELLNLSQCGVGRLECYLLAIALSRGLMTGVQVLWLQDNQVDECCVLWLARGIDSMPLNSQLRSISLGANPATTAPSARRAVASLEAAGRTRRIKIRPAS
;
A
#
# COMPACT_ATOMS: atom_id res chain seq x y z
N MET A 1 -1.40 25.45 26.58
CA MET A 1 -0.40 24.37 26.40
C MET A 1 -0.81 23.44 25.25
N ARG A 2 -0.24 23.60 24.04
CA ARG A 2 -0.47 22.72 22.87
C ARG A 2 0.88 22.32 22.26
N TYR A 3 1.60 21.39 22.89
CA TYR A 3 2.93 20.92 22.42
C TYR A 3 3.06 19.39 22.29
N SER A 4 2.01 18.62 22.61
CA SER A 4 2.07 17.15 22.70
C SER A 4 1.82 16.42 21.37
N SER A 5 0.98 16.98 20.49
CA SER A 5 0.57 16.36 19.22
C SER A 5 1.68 16.32 18.16
N SER A 6 2.54 17.35 18.15
CA SER A 6 3.62 17.53 17.18
C SER A 6 4.78 16.54 17.41
N LYS A 7 5.12 16.23 18.67
CA LYS A 7 6.14 15.22 18.98
C LYS A 7 5.72 13.82 18.54
N ARG A 8 4.48 13.42 18.84
CA ARG A 8 3.95 12.10 18.43
C ARG A 8 3.84 11.94 16.91
N ALA A 9 3.50 13.01 16.18
CA ALA A 9 3.48 12.99 14.72
C ALA A 9 4.90 12.84 14.13
N LYS A 10 5.87 13.61 14.64
CA LYS A 10 7.28 13.50 14.23
C LYS A 10 7.87 12.13 14.54
N GLU A 11 7.56 11.57 15.69
CA GLU A 11 8.00 10.24 16.13
C GLU A 11 7.40 9.12 15.25
N ARG A 12 6.13 9.25 14.85
CA ARG A 12 5.48 8.33 13.90
C ARG A 12 6.01 8.45 12.47
N SER A 13 6.44 9.63 12.05
CA SER A 13 7.12 9.81 10.76
C SER A 13 8.50 9.19 10.78
N ARG A 14 9.26 9.37 11.87
CA ARG A 14 10.58 8.76 12.05
C ARG A 14 10.52 7.23 12.02
N LEU A 15 9.58 6.62 12.74
CA LEU A 15 9.37 5.17 12.71
C LEU A 15 9.00 4.63 11.31
N ALA A 16 8.30 5.41 10.50
CA ALA A 16 7.96 5.04 9.12
C ALA A 16 9.18 5.13 8.19
N VAL A 17 10.06 6.11 8.42
CA VAL A 17 11.34 6.26 7.69
C VAL A 17 12.29 5.13 8.07
N ASP A 18 12.46 4.84 9.38
CA ASP A 18 13.31 3.74 9.86
C ASP A 18 12.82 2.37 9.31
N ALA A 19 11.50 2.18 9.22
CA ALA A 19 10.90 1.00 8.63
C ALA A 19 11.17 0.90 7.11
N ALA A 20 11.11 2.02 6.39
CA ALA A 20 11.42 2.09 4.96
C ALA A 20 12.92 1.81 4.70
N GLU A 21 13.83 2.38 5.50
CA GLU A 21 15.26 2.13 5.39
C GLU A 21 15.63 0.67 5.66
N SER A 22 15.04 0.06 6.70
CA SER A 22 15.23 -1.36 6.99
C SER A 22 14.75 -2.25 5.83
N LEU A 23 13.71 -1.81 5.12
CA LEU A 23 13.14 -2.51 3.97
C LEU A 23 14.02 -2.40 2.72
N VAL A 24 14.56 -1.21 2.44
CA VAL A 24 15.57 -1.00 1.38
C VAL A 24 16.81 -1.87 1.64
N GLN A 25 17.27 -1.95 2.90
CA GLN A 25 18.42 -2.80 3.24
C GLN A 25 18.14 -4.29 3.09
N ARG A 26 16.95 -4.77 3.49
CA ARG A 26 16.55 -6.17 3.29
C ARG A 26 16.41 -6.52 1.80
N TYR A 27 15.84 -5.62 1.01
CA TYR A 27 15.70 -5.82 -0.43
C TYR A 27 17.04 -5.83 -1.15
N ARG A 28 17.99 -4.97 -0.77
CA ARG A 28 19.38 -5.02 -1.29
C ARG A 28 20.06 -6.36 -1.02
N ARG A 29 19.77 -7.00 0.12
CA ARG A 29 20.31 -8.33 0.45
C ARG A 29 19.64 -9.48 -0.32
N GLN A 30 18.35 -9.37 -0.65
CA GLN A 30 17.61 -10.39 -1.40
C GLN A 30 17.74 -10.26 -2.93
N SER A 31 18.00 -9.06 -3.46
CA SER A 31 18.01 -8.78 -4.91
C SER A 31 19.23 -9.30 -5.67
N SER A 32 20.09 -10.12 -5.05
CA SER A 32 21.13 -10.86 -5.77
C SER A 32 20.58 -12.06 -6.54
N ARG A 33 19.28 -12.39 -6.41
CA ARG A 33 18.61 -13.42 -7.20
C ARG A 33 17.22 -12.95 -7.64
N ARG A 34 17.12 -12.64 -8.95
CA ARG A 34 15.92 -12.38 -9.77
C ARG A 34 15.59 -10.91 -9.99
N HIS A 35 15.59 -10.56 -11.28
CA HIS A 35 15.32 -9.25 -11.86
C HIS A 35 13.88 -8.78 -11.60
N CYS A 36 13.68 -7.96 -10.56
CA CYS A 36 12.52 -7.06 -10.44
C CYS A 36 12.99 -5.65 -10.07
N GLY A 37 14.06 -5.18 -10.73
CA GLY A 37 14.86 -4.02 -10.34
C GLY A 37 14.35 -2.66 -10.80
N ARG A 38 13.05 -2.34 -10.69
CA ARG A 38 12.58 -0.98 -11.04
C ARG A 38 11.74 -0.25 -9.97
N PHE A 39 11.28 -0.93 -8.92
CA PHE A 39 10.34 -0.32 -7.97
C PHE A 39 10.93 0.12 -6.61
N LEU A 40 12.20 -0.19 -6.33
CA LEU A 40 12.85 0.17 -5.06
C LEU A 40 14.01 1.17 -5.20
N VAL A 41 14.13 1.81 -6.36
CA VAL A 41 15.13 2.87 -6.61
C VAL A 41 14.56 4.28 -6.39
N GLU A 42 13.24 4.46 -6.33
CA GLU A 42 12.62 5.77 -6.05
C GLU A 42 12.28 6.02 -4.58
N LEU A 43 12.75 5.18 -3.65
CA LEU A 43 12.75 5.46 -2.20
C LEU A 43 14.15 5.87 -1.72
N GLN A 44 14.88 6.58 -2.57
CA GLN A 44 16.13 7.23 -2.20
C GLN A 44 15.88 8.74 -2.18
N LEU A 45 15.07 9.21 -1.24
CA LEU A 45 14.75 10.63 -1.13
C LEU A 45 15.55 11.24 0.02
N GLN A 46 16.57 12.00 -0.37
CA GLN A 46 17.15 13.01 0.50
C GLN A 46 16.04 14.01 0.85
N SER A 47 16.01 14.39 2.12
CA SER A 47 14.87 14.99 2.82
C SER A 47 14.30 16.30 2.21
N ASP A 48 15.00 16.92 1.27
CA ASP A 48 14.63 18.23 0.71
C ASP A 48 13.94 18.13 -0.66
N GLU A 49 14.18 17.09 -1.46
CA GLU A 49 13.51 16.88 -2.77
C GLU A 49 12.08 16.31 -2.65
N LEU A 50 11.77 15.65 -1.53
CA LEU A 50 10.44 15.13 -1.22
C LEU A 50 9.38 16.22 -1.09
N LEU A 51 9.78 17.43 -0.68
CA LEU A 51 8.88 18.55 -0.50
C LEU A 51 8.49 19.20 -1.83
N GLU A 52 9.38 19.21 -2.84
CA GLU A 52 9.04 19.71 -4.17
C GLU A 52 8.09 18.75 -4.92
N LEU A 53 8.29 17.43 -4.78
CA LEU A 53 7.38 16.40 -5.33
C LEU A 53 5.99 16.39 -4.67
N LEU A 54 5.87 16.87 -3.43
CA LEU A 54 4.58 17.02 -2.74
C LEU A 54 3.82 18.30 -3.12
N VAL A 55 4.47 19.26 -3.78
CA VAL A 55 3.91 20.58 -4.14
C VAL A 55 3.64 20.71 -5.65
N ALA A 56 4.26 19.88 -6.48
CA ALA A 56 4.00 19.88 -7.92
C ALA A 56 2.58 19.38 -8.25
N PRO A 57 1.80 20.11 -9.08
CA PRO A 57 0.50 19.62 -9.53
C PRO A 57 0.70 18.32 -10.35
N PRO A 58 -0.11 17.28 -10.09
CA PRO A 58 0.06 16.01 -10.80
C PRO A 58 -0.19 16.21 -12.31
N PRO A 59 0.66 15.66 -13.18
CA PRO A 59 0.46 15.77 -14.63
C PRO A 59 -0.88 15.11 -15.02
N PRO A 60 -1.67 15.71 -15.93
CA PRO A 60 -2.92 15.11 -16.37
C PRO A 60 -2.63 14.03 -17.42
N SER A 61 -2.60 12.76 -17.02
CA SER A 61 -2.78 11.64 -17.95
C SER A 61 -3.42 10.42 -17.26
N PRO A 62 -4.14 9.58 -18.01
CA PRO A 62 -5.20 8.74 -17.45
C PRO A 62 -4.68 7.36 -17.03
N THR A 63 -4.96 6.99 -15.78
CA THR A 63 -4.94 5.61 -15.24
C THR A 63 -3.54 5.03 -14.98
N GLU A 64 -3.01 5.20 -13.76
CA GLU A 64 -1.81 4.45 -13.36
C GLU A 64 -2.19 3.19 -12.59
N LEU A 65 -2.15 2.07 -13.30
CA LEU A 65 -2.17 0.73 -12.74
C LEU A 65 -0.87 0.50 -11.95
N LEU A 66 -0.98 0.20 -10.65
CA LEU A 66 0.10 -0.36 -9.86
C LEU A 66 -0.01 -1.88 -9.86
N ASN A 67 0.85 -2.54 -10.62
CA ASN A 67 0.91 -3.99 -10.68
C ASN A 67 1.99 -4.54 -9.74
N LEU A 68 1.57 -5.25 -8.70
CA LEU A 68 2.43 -5.96 -7.75
C LEU A 68 2.13 -7.47 -7.74
N SER A 69 1.53 -8.00 -8.79
CA SER A 69 1.27 -9.44 -8.89
C SER A 69 2.58 -10.22 -8.93
N GLN A 70 2.63 -11.41 -8.32
CA GLN A 70 3.80 -12.30 -8.29
C GLN A 70 5.08 -11.68 -7.70
N CYS A 71 4.94 -10.62 -6.91
CA CYS A 71 6.08 -9.91 -6.30
C CYS A 71 6.43 -10.41 -4.89
N GLY A 72 5.73 -11.43 -4.40
CA GLY A 72 5.92 -11.97 -3.05
C GLY A 72 5.38 -11.04 -1.96
N VAL A 73 4.35 -10.25 -2.26
CA VAL A 73 3.70 -9.37 -1.28
C VAL A 73 3.14 -10.22 -0.14
N GLY A 74 3.66 -10.03 1.07
CA GLY A 74 3.22 -10.73 2.27
C GLY A 74 2.73 -9.74 3.33
N ARG A 75 2.84 -10.15 4.59
CA ARG A 75 2.33 -9.38 5.72
C ARG A 75 2.93 -7.98 5.84
N LEU A 76 4.25 -7.86 5.78
CA LEU A 76 4.92 -6.57 5.95
C LEU A 76 4.53 -5.59 4.84
N GLU A 77 4.52 -6.05 3.61
CA GLU A 77 4.19 -5.27 2.43
C GLU A 77 2.73 -4.83 2.47
N CYS A 78 1.79 -5.72 2.83
CA CYS A 78 0.39 -5.36 3.01
C CYS A 78 0.17 -4.36 4.14
N TYR A 79 0.93 -4.45 5.23
CA TYR A 79 0.88 -3.46 6.31
C TYR A 79 1.33 -2.08 5.83
N LEU A 80 2.41 -2.02 5.04
CA LEU A 80 2.91 -0.76 4.47
C LEU A 80 1.98 -0.18 3.42
N LEU A 81 1.40 -1.03 2.55
CA LEU A 81 0.36 -0.62 1.61
C LEU A 81 -0.85 -0.04 2.35
N ALA A 82 -1.28 -0.67 3.45
CA ALA A 82 -2.37 -0.14 4.27
C ALA A 82 -2.03 1.25 4.85
N ILE A 83 -0.79 1.46 5.30
CA ILE A 83 -0.33 2.79 5.74
C ILE A 83 -0.35 3.78 4.59
N ALA A 84 0.20 3.42 3.42
CA ALA A 84 0.24 4.27 2.24
C ALA A 84 -1.18 4.70 1.81
N LEU A 85 -2.13 3.76 1.80
CA LEU A 85 -3.55 4.03 1.56
C LEU A 85 -4.11 5.00 2.60
N SER A 86 -3.92 4.72 3.89
CA SER A 86 -4.45 5.57 4.98
C SER A 86 -3.90 7.00 4.97
N ARG A 87 -2.67 7.18 4.49
CA ARG A 87 -1.99 8.48 4.42
C ARG A 87 -2.21 9.18 3.07
N GLY A 88 -2.87 8.52 2.11
CA GLY A 88 -3.06 9.04 0.77
C GLY A 88 -1.76 9.22 -0.01
N LEU A 89 -0.75 8.37 0.22
CA LEU A 89 0.53 8.44 -0.49
C LEU A 89 0.45 7.86 -1.92
N MET A 90 -0.69 7.27 -2.29
CA MET A 90 -0.94 6.69 -3.61
C MET A 90 -1.76 7.65 -4.49
N THR A 91 -1.36 8.92 -4.53
CA THR A 91 -2.01 10.00 -5.30
C THR A 91 -1.73 9.84 -6.80
N GLY A 92 -2.43 8.92 -7.45
CA GLY A 92 -2.28 8.65 -8.88
C GLY A 92 -2.73 7.23 -9.24
N VAL A 93 -2.60 6.30 -8.29
CA VAL A 93 -2.97 4.91 -8.48
C VAL A 93 -4.49 4.76 -8.52
N GLN A 94 -5.01 4.28 -9.65
CA GLN A 94 -6.43 3.96 -9.82
C GLN A 94 -6.74 2.48 -9.69
N VAL A 95 -5.78 1.63 -10.04
CA VAL A 95 -5.93 0.18 -10.03
C VAL A 95 -4.72 -0.43 -9.34
N LEU A 96 -4.95 -1.30 -8.37
CA LEU A 96 -3.90 -2.04 -7.67
C LEU A 96 -4.07 -3.55 -7.92
N TRP A 97 -3.06 -4.20 -8.50
CA TRP A 97 -3.04 -5.65 -8.65
C TRP A 97 -2.12 -6.28 -7.62
N LEU A 98 -2.65 -7.22 -6.87
CA LEU A 98 -1.96 -7.97 -5.82
C LEU A 98 -2.09 -9.48 -6.05
N GLN A 99 -2.32 -9.92 -7.29
CA GLN A 99 -2.60 -11.33 -7.58
C GLN A 99 -1.37 -12.21 -7.37
N ASP A 100 -1.57 -13.51 -7.13
CA ASP A 100 -0.49 -14.50 -6.98
C ASP A 100 0.58 -14.06 -5.96
N ASN A 101 0.14 -13.66 -4.76
CA ASN A 101 1.01 -13.21 -3.68
C ASN A 101 0.74 -14.03 -2.40
N GLN A 102 1.34 -13.62 -1.29
CA GLN A 102 1.17 -14.23 0.03
C GLN A 102 0.16 -13.43 0.87
N VAL A 103 -0.90 -12.89 0.24
CA VAL A 103 -1.94 -12.12 0.93
C VAL A 103 -2.84 -13.08 1.71
N ASP A 104 -2.66 -13.12 3.03
CA ASP A 104 -3.46 -13.90 3.96
C ASP A 104 -4.56 -13.06 4.64
N GLU A 105 -5.27 -13.66 5.59
CA GLU A 105 -6.35 -13.01 6.33
C GLU A 105 -5.89 -11.69 6.99
N CYS A 106 -4.70 -11.69 7.62
CA CYS A 106 -4.16 -10.50 8.28
C CYS A 106 -3.88 -9.38 7.28
N CYS A 107 -3.31 -9.72 6.13
CA CYS A 107 -3.07 -8.77 5.05
C CYS A 107 -4.36 -8.08 4.60
N VAL A 108 -5.42 -8.86 4.38
CA VAL A 108 -6.73 -8.34 3.95
C VAL A 108 -7.33 -7.40 4.99
N LEU A 109 -7.23 -7.73 6.28
CA LEU A 109 -7.71 -6.86 7.37
C LEU A 109 -6.95 -5.53 7.44
N TRP A 110 -5.63 -5.54 7.20
CA TRP A 110 -4.86 -4.30 7.14
C TRP A 110 -5.26 -3.45 5.94
N LEU A 111 -5.38 -4.05 4.76
CA LEU A 111 -5.83 -3.34 3.56
C LEU A 111 -7.22 -2.73 3.76
N ALA A 112 -8.15 -3.45 4.40
CA ALA A 112 -9.48 -2.93 4.71
C ALA A 112 -9.40 -1.66 5.58
N ARG A 113 -8.60 -1.70 6.66
CA ARG A 113 -8.36 -0.53 7.53
C ARG A 113 -7.70 0.64 6.79
N GLY A 114 -6.76 0.34 5.89
CA GLY A 114 -6.10 1.33 5.06
C GLY A 114 -7.08 2.05 4.13
N ILE A 115 -8.00 1.29 3.51
CA ILE A 115 -9.05 1.81 2.64
C ILE A 115 -10.04 2.68 3.43
N ASP A 116 -10.54 2.20 4.57
CA ASP A 116 -11.50 2.97 5.40
C ASP A 116 -10.93 4.33 5.83
N SER A 117 -9.63 4.37 6.10
CA SER A 117 -8.92 5.56 6.57
C SER A 117 -8.39 6.46 5.45
N MET A 118 -8.61 6.09 4.18
CA MET A 118 -8.02 6.78 3.05
C MET A 118 -8.56 8.21 2.88
N PRO A 119 -7.75 9.20 2.45
CA PRO A 119 -8.23 10.55 2.15
C PRO A 119 -9.29 10.58 1.03
N LEU A 120 -10.26 11.49 1.12
CA LEU A 120 -11.41 11.56 0.19
C LEU A 120 -11.01 11.82 -1.28
N ASN A 121 -9.88 12.49 -1.50
CA ASN A 121 -9.33 12.81 -2.83
C ASN A 121 -8.58 11.64 -3.48
N SER A 122 -8.57 10.45 -2.88
CA SER A 122 -7.92 9.29 -3.48
C SER A 122 -8.56 8.88 -4.81
N GLN A 123 -7.69 8.50 -5.74
CA GLN A 123 -8.05 8.06 -7.08
C GLN A 123 -8.21 6.55 -7.19
N LEU A 124 -7.96 5.78 -6.13
CA LEU A 124 -8.08 4.32 -6.17
C LEU A 124 -9.55 3.93 -6.47
N ARG A 125 -9.73 3.05 -7.46
CA ARG A 125 -11.03 2.54 -7.93
C ARG A 125 -11.13 1.03 -7.92
N SER A 126 -10.02 0.30 -7.97
CA SER A 126 -10.08 -1.17 -7.86
C SER A 126 -8.84 -1.82 -7.28
N ILE A 127 -9.05 -2.95 -6.61
CA ILE A 127 -8.00 -3.83 -6.09
C ILE A 127 -8.30 -5.26 -6.54
N SER A 128 -7.32 -5.91 -7.16
CA SER A 128 -7.42 -7.31 -7.59
C SER A 128 -6.60 -8.22 -6.67
N LEU A 129 -7.25 -9.20 -6.06
CA LEU A 129 -6.68 -10.10 -5.05
C LEU A 129 -6.61 -11.56 -5.49
N GLY A 130 -6.87 -11.84 -6.77
CA GLY A 130 -6.94 -13.22 -7.26
C GLY A 130 -5.72 -14.07 -6.94
N ALA A 131 -5.96 -15.38 -6.76
CA ALA A 131 -4.91 -16.37 -6.50
C ALA A 131 -4.03 -16.06 -5.28
N ASN A 132 -4.64 -15.56 -4.20
CA ASN A 132 -4.01 -15.39 -2.89
C ASN A 132 -4.59 -16.36 -1.86
N PRO A 133 -3.84 -16.74 -0.79
CA PRO A 133 -4.34 -17.57 0.29
C PRO A 133 -5.67 -17.07 0.88
N ALA A 134 -5.85 -15.75 1.03
CA ALA A 134 -7.08 -15.18 1.55
C ALA A 134 -8.31 -15.37 0.63
N THR A 135 -8.11 -15.61 -0.67
CA THR A 135 -9.21 -15.81 -1.63
C THR A 135 -9.71 -17.24 -1.70
N THR A 136 -8.91 -18.22 -1.26
CA THR A 136 -9.27 -19.65 -1.31
C THR A 136 -9.56 -20.24 0.07
N ALA A 137 -9.02 -19.66 1.15
CA ALA A 137 -9.20 -20.16 2.50
C ALA A 137 -10.59 -19.80 3.09
N PRO A 138 -11.40 -20.79 3.54
CA PRO A 138 -12.70 -20.52 4.18
C PRO A 138 -12.60 -19.63 5.42
N SER A 139 -11.51 -19.73 6.18
CA SER A 139 -11.25 -18.90 7.36
C SER A 139 -11.16 -17.41 7.04
N ALA A 140 -10.66 -17.05 5.86
CA ALA A 140 -10.46 -15.66 5.46
C ALA A 140 -11.75 -14.97 4.96
N ARG A 141 -12.88 -15.68 4.85
CA ARG A 141 -14.14 -15.15 4.31
C ARG A 141 -14.60 -13.87 5.01
N ARG A 142 -14.48 -13.80 6.34
CA ARG A 142 -14.85 -12.60 7.11
C ARG A 142 -13.92 -11.42 6.81
N ALA A 143 -12.63 -11.66 6.67
CA ALA A 143 -11.68 -10.62 6.30
C ALA A 143 -11.94 -10.09 4.89
N VAL A 144 -12.18 -10.97 3.92
CA VAL A 144 -12.54 -10.57 2.55
C VAL A 144 -13.84 -9.76 2.54
N ALA A 145 -14.87 -10.19 3.27
CA ALA A 145 -16.10 -9.42 3.41
C ALA A 145 -15.87 -8.04 4.05
N SER A 146 -14.96 -7.93 5.03
CA SER A 146 -14.57 -6.64 5.61
C SER A 146 -13.88 -5.73 4.59
N LEU A 147 -13.01 -6.29 3.76
CA LEU A 147 -12.35 -5.53 2.69
C LEU A 147 -13.35 -5.07 1.62
N GLU A 148 -14.30 -5.92 1.24
CA GLU A 148 -15.38 -5.57 0.31
C GLU A 148 -16.30 -4.50 0.90
N ALA A 149 -16.58 -4.54 2.21
CA ALA A 149 -17.32 -3.49 2.90
C ALA A 149 -16.58 -2.15 2.86
N ALA A 150 -15.28 -2.14 3.20
CA ALA A 150 -14.44 -0.95 3.10
C ALA A 150 -14.40 -0.41 1.64
N GLY A 151 -14.25 -1.32 0.67
CA GLY A 151 -14.31 -1.01 -0.75
C GLY A 151 -15.62 -0.34 -1.14
N ARG A 152 -16.78 -0.86 -0.71
CA ARG A 152 -18.10 -0.25 -0.97
C ARG A 152 -18.20 1.17 -0.41
N THR A 153 -17.80 1.37 0.85
CA THR A 153 -17.80 2.70 1.49
C THR A 153 -16.98 3.71 0.69
N ARG A 154 -15.88 3.25 0.09
CA ARG A 154 -14.94 4.08 -0.67
C ARG A 154 -15.15 4.05 -2.18
N ARG A 155 -16.18 3.36 -2.69
CA ARG A 155 -16.45 3.13 -4.12
C ARG A 155 -15.26 2.49 -4.86
N ILE A 156 -14.57 1.58 -4.20
CA ILE A 156 -13.47 0.76 -4.74
C ILE A 156 -14.00 -0.65 -5.01
N LYS A 157 -13.82 -1.13 -6.24
CA LYS A 157 -14.17 -2.50 -6.63
C LYS A 157 -13.09 -3.46 -6.15
N ILE A 158 -13.43 -4.34 -5.22
CA ILE A 158 -12.59 -5.47 -4.80
C ILE A 158 -12.91 -6.65 -5.72
N ARG A 159 -11.87 -7.26 -6.32
CA ARG A 159 -12.00 -8.44 -7.18
C ARG A 159 -11.26 -9.62 -6.55
N PRO A 160 -11.93 -10.47 -5.76
CA PRO A 160 -11.39 -11.78 -5.40
C PRO A 160 -11.28 -12.66 -6.65
N ALA A 161 -10.39 -13.67 -6.67
CA ALA A 161 -10.25 -14.57 -7.82
C ALA A 161 -11.61 -15.20 -8.18
N SER A 162 -11.95 -15.14 -9.46
CA SER A 162 -13.00 -15.94 -10.10
C SER A 162 -12.51 -17.36 -10.33
#